data_AF-A0A495V3X9-F1
#
_entry.id   AF-A0A495V3X9-F1
#
_cell.length_a   1.000
_cell.length_b   1.000
_cell.length_c   1.000
_cell.angle_alpha   90.00
_cell.angle_beta   90.00
_cell.angle_gamma   90.00
#
_symmetry.space_group_name_H-M   'P 1'
#
loop_
_entity.id
_entity.type
_entity.pdbx_description
1 polymer ?
#
loop_
_entity_poly.entity_id
_entity_poly.type
_entity_poly.pdbx_seq_one_letter_code
_entity_poly.pdbx_strand_id
1 'polypeptide(L)' 'MFSTESLWKIWLIMDPRRILVALFAFLIILGLAIHMILLSTADFNWLEDGIPAKSNVSQMQVTPVVPQRQ' A
#
# COMPACT_ATOMS: atom_id res chain seq x y z
N MET A 1 28.52 -34.02 8.11
CA MET A 1 28.69 -32.67 8.66
C MET A 1 28.74 -31.72 7.47
N PHE A 2 27.64 -31.05 7.15
CA PHE A 2 27.58 -30.14 5.99
C PHE A 2 28.33 -28.87 6.34
N SER A 3 29.54 -28.71 5.80
CA SER A 3 30.37 -27.55 6.07
C SER A 3 29.81 -26.33 5.34
N THR A 4 29.56 -25.25 6.08
CA THR A 4 29.00 -23.97 5.63
C THR A 4 29.89 -23.22 4.63
N GLU A 5 31.09 -23.74 4.37
CA GLU A 5 32.11 -23.19 3.47
C GLU A 5 31.64 -22.96 2.02
N SER A 6 30.53 -23.58 1.60
CA SER A 6 30.00 -23.45 0.24
C SER A 6 28.91 -22.40 0.10
N LEU A 7 28.38 -21.84 1.19
CA LEU A 7 27.26 -20.88 1.15
C LEU A 7 27.65 -19.54 0.52
N TRP A 8 28.88 -19.06 0.73
CA TRP A 8 29.32 -17.79 0.14
C TRP A 8 29.42 -17.85 -1.39
N LYS A 9 29.59 -19.06 -1.96
CA LYS A 9 29.64 -19.26 -3.42
C LYS A 9 28.32 -18.96 -4.10
N ILE A 10 27.21 -18.86 -3.36
CA ILE A 10 25.93 -18.42 -3.93
C ILE A 10 26.11 -17.06 -4.63
N TRP A 11 26.88 -16.14 -4.04
CA TRP A 11 27.15 -14.79 -4.57
C TRP A 11 27.97 -14.75 -5.85
N LEU A 12 28.59 -15.86 -6.28
CA LEU A 12 29.32 -15.93 -7.55
C LEU A 12 28.40 -16.12 -8.76
N ILE A 13 27.23 -16.72 -8.55
CA ILE A 13 26.24 -16.99 -9.60
C ILE A 13 25.18 -15.87 -9.63
N MET A 14 25.09 -15.15 -8.52
CA MET A 14 24.00 -14.28 -8.15
C MET A 14 24.56 -12.87 -7.93
N ASP A 15 24.44 -12.01 -8.96
CA ASP A 15 24.92 -10.62 -8.91
C ASP A 15 24.35 -9.89 -7.67
N PRO A 16 25.18 -9.54 -6.67
CA PRO A 16 24.71 -9.11 -5.35
C PRO A 16 23.83 -7.87 -5.43
N ARG A 17 24.15 -6.94 -6.34
CA ARG A 17 23.36 -5.74 -6.57
C ARG A 17 21.94 -6.06 -7.05
N ARG A 18 21.81 -7.00 -7.99
CA ARG A 18 20.50 -7.34 -8.58
C ARG A 18 19.58 -7.99 -7.55
N ILE A 19 20.12 -8.81 -6.67
CA ILE A 19 19.33 -9.50 -5.65
C ILE A 19 18.91 -8.57 -4.53
N LEU A 20 19.78 -7.66 -4.10
CA LEU A 20 19.40 -6.63 -3.14
C LEU A 20 18.27 -5.75 -3.69
N VAL A 21 18.34 -5.36 -4.96
CA VAL A 21 17.27 -4.60 -5.62
C VAL A 21 16.00 -5.43 -5.78
N ALA A 22 16.10 -6.70 -6.19
CA ALA A 22 14.94 -7.58 -6.34
C ALA A 22 14.24 -7.83 -5.00
N LEU A 23 15.01 -8.06 -3.93
CA LEU A 23 14.51 -8.22 -2.58
C LEU A 23 13.79 -6.94 -2.14
N PHE A 24 14.43 -5.79 -2.28
CA PHE A 24 13.85 -4.50 -1.90
C PHE A 24 12.56 -4.20 -2.67
N ALA A 25 12.57 -4.38 -3.99
CA ALA A 25 11.39 -4.20 -4.83
C ALA A 25 10.26 -5.14 -4.43
N PHE A 26 10.56 -6.42 -4.17
CA PHE A 26 9.59 -7.40 -3.70
C PHE A 26 8.97 -6.98 -2.35
N LEU A 27 9.78 -6.57 -1.38
CA LEU A 27 9.32 -6.11 -0.07
C LEU A 27 8.47 -4.84 -0.18
N ILE A 28 8.82 -3.89 -1.05
CA ILE A 28 8.03 -2.67 -1.29
C ILE A 28 6.67 -3.03 -1.88
N ILE A 29 6.64 -3.86 -2.94
CA ILE A 29 5.40 -4.28 -3.59
C ILE A 29 4.51 -5.03 -2.59
N LEU A 30 5.09 -5.95 -1.82
CA LEU A 30 4.37 -6.71 -0.79
C LEU A 30 3.83 -5.78 0.31
N GLY A 31 4.62 -4.82 0.76
CA GLY A 31 4.21 -3.81 1.73
C GLY A 31 3.03 -2.99 1.22
N LEU A 32 3.14 -2.43 0.02
CA LEU A 32 2.05 -1.65 -0.59
C LEU A 32 0.80 -2.51 -0.81
N ALA A 33 0.93 -3.74 -1.27
CA ALA A 33 -0.21 -4.65 -1.45
C ALA A 33 -0.99 -4.85 -0.14
N ILE A 34 -0.29 -5.07 0.98
CA ILE A 34 -0.93 -5.20 2.30
C ILE A 34 -1.64 -3.90 2.68
N HIS A 35 -0.99 -2.74 2.53
CA HIS A 35 -1.61 -1.46 2.86
C HIS A 35 -2.87 -1.20 2.03
N MET A 36 -2.83 -1.51 0.74
CA MET A 36 -3.98 -1.34 -0.15
C MET A 36 -5.14 -2.28 0.22
N ILE A 37 -4.86 -3.49 0.72
CA ILE A 37 -5.89 -4.41 1.23
C ILE A 37 -6.53 -3.87 2.51
N LEU A 38 -5.72 -3.38 3.45
CA LEU A 38 -6.22 -2.78 4.70
C LEU A 38 -7.06 -1.54 4.42
N LEU A 39 -6.57 -0.63 3.57
CA LEU A 39 -7.28 0.58 3.16
C LEU A 39 -8.52 0.30 2.32
N SER A 40 -8.57 -0.80 1.57
CA SER A 40 -9.76 -1.16 0.79
C SER A 40 -10.90 -1.73 1.64
N THR A 41 -10.61 -2.15 2.87
CA THR A 41 -11.60 -2.78 3.76
C THR A 41 -12.29 -1.71 4.61
N ALA A 42 -13.63 -1.74 4.69
CA ALA A 42 -14.43 -0.70 5.35
C ALA A 42 -14.00 -0.40 6.80
N ASP A 43 -13.57 -1.41 7.55
CA ASP A 43 -13.24 -1.27 8.97
C ASP A 43 -11.78 -0.86 9.24
N PHE A 44 -10.87 -1.09 8.27
CA PHE A 44 -9.44 -0.82 8.42
C PHE A 44 -8.97 0.39 7.59
N ASN A 45 -9.89 1.06 6.89
CA ASN A 45 -9.60 2.24 6.11
C ASN A 45 -9.50 3.49 6.99
N TRP A 46 -8.31 3.70 7.56
CA TRP A 46 -8.03 4.87 8.39
C TRP A 46 -8.06 6.22 7.65
N LEU A 47 -8.16 6.24 6.31
CA LEU A 47 -8.31 7.49 5.55
C LEU A 47 -9.76 7.97 5.49
N GLU A 48 -10.71 7.04 5.52
CA GLU A 48 -12.16 7.26 5.40
C GLU A 48 -12.87 7.25 6.77
N ASP A 49 -12.26 6.65 7.80
CA ASP A 49 -12.84 6.46 9.15
C ASP A 49 -13.25 7.77 9.88
N GLY A 50 -12.88 8.94 9.34
CA GLY A 50 -13.43 10.21 9.79
C GLY A 50 -13.00 10.62 11.20
N ILE A 51 -11.87 10.13 11.72
CA ILE A 51 -11.33 10.48 13.04
C ILE A 51 -9.94 11.14 12.91
N PRO A 52 -9.73 12.37 13.43
CA PRO A 52 -10.76 13.33 13.87
C PRO A 52 -11.64 13.73 12.68
N ALA A 53 -12.91 14.07 12.95
CA ALA A 53 -13.89 14.49 11.96
C ALA A 53 -13.26 15.43 10.94
N LYS A 54 -12.92 14.90 9.76
CA LYS A 54 -12.54 15.75 8.63
C LYS A 54 -13.79 16.56 8.35
N SER A 55 -13.75 17.84 8.69
CA SER A 55 -14.74 18.77 8.17
C SER A 55 -14.56 18.74 6.66
N ASN A 56 -15.42 17.98 6.00
CA ASN A 56 -15.49 17.90 4.55
C ASN A 56 -16.01 19.25 4.03
N VAL A 57 -15.20 20.31 4.10
CA VAL A 57 -15.46 21.63 3.51
C VAL A 57 -15.22 21.59 1.99
N SER A 58 -15.48 20.45 1.35
CA SER A 58 -15.39 20.27 -0.09
C SER A 58 -16.34 19.19 -0.55
N GLN A 59 -17.61 19.31 -0.16
CA GLN A 59 -18.74 18.80 -0.95
C GLN A 59 -20.02 19.48 -0.47
N MET A 60 -20.02 20.82 -0.48
CA MET A 60 -21.26 21.55 -0.77
C MET A 60 -21.60 21.25 -2.22
N GLN A 61 -22.14 20.06 -2.45
CA GLN A 61 -22.86 19.75 -3.68
C GLN A 61 -24.15 20.57 -3.60
N VAL A 62 -24.04 21.83 -4.04
CA VAL A 62 -25.20 22.66 -4.37
C VAL A 62 -25.78 22.05 -5.64
N THR A 63 -26.47 20.92 -5.50
CA THR A 63 -27.49 20.56 -6.46
C THR A 63 -28.56 21.65 -6.35
N PRO A 64 -28.77 22.46 -7.40
CA PRO A 64 -29.84 23.44 -7.37
C PRO A 64 -31.14 22.66 -7.20
N VAL A 65 -31.86 22.89 -6.10
CA VAL A 65 -33.21 22.35 -5.96
C VAL A 65 -34.04 23.01 -7.07
N VAL A 66 -34.37 22.26 -8.11
CA VAL A 66 -35.32 22.71 -9.12
C VAL A 66 -36.66 22.83 -8.41
N PRO A 67 -37.28 24.03 -8.32
CA PRO A 67 -38.60 24.16 -7.74
C PRO A 67 -39.59 23.45 -8.68
N GLN A 68 -40.10 22.29 -8.29
CA GLN A 68 -41.29 21.73 -8.91
C GLN A 68 -42.46 22.64 -8.55
N ARG A 69 -42.72 23.61 -9.42
CA ARG A 69 -43.97 24.36 -9.42
C ARG A 69 -45.03 23.52 -10.12
N GLN A 70 -46.01 23.09 -9.32
CA GLN A 70 -47.42 22.76 -9.60
C GLN A 70 -47.83 21.41 -9.00
#